data_AF-A0A441S9H5-F1
#
_entry.id   AF-A0A441S9H5-F1
#
_cell.length_a   1.000
_cell.length_b   1.000
_cell.length_c   1.000
_cell.angle_alpha   90.00
_cell.angle_beta   90.00
_cell.angle_gamma   90.00
#
_symmetry.space_group_name_H-M   'P 1'
#
loop_
_entity.id
_entity.type
_entity.pdbx_description
1 polymer ?
#
loop_
_entity_poly.entity_id
_entity_poly.type
_entity_poly.pdbx_seq_one_letter_code
_entity_poly.pdbx_strand_id
1 'polypeptide(L)'
;MAVMRGLRCAVEGKVADTPNADLVVLAQAKSRVDQGVAHLAIAVVYPTYIRSVQFSRLPQELGSASLKFSVLTDADNATWHHGSVNEILAELRRAHDVIVRDDVLQQAVDTLNIGLAEVSSALLDSGATCDRLIKLLGIGTKGHAETTV
;
A
#
# COMPACT_ATOMS: atom_id res chain seq x y z
N MET A 1 -8.59 14.91 8.63
CA MET A 1 -7.49 14.07 8.09
C MET A 1 -6.45 13.93 9.18
N ALA A 2 -5.95 12.72 9.42
CA ALA A 2 -4.94 12.43 10.43
C ALA A 2 -3.62 12.02 9.76
N VAL A 3 -2.51 12.17 10.47
CA VAL A 3 -1.19 11.67 10.03
C VAL A 3 -0.75 10.60 11.00
N MET A 4 -0.42 9.42 10.47
CA MET A 4 0.07 8.28 11.25
C MET A 4 1.41 7.83 10.67
N ARG A 5 2.49 7.95 11.45
CA ARG A 5 3.85 7.52 11.05
C ARG A 5 4.29 8.07 9.68
N GLY A 6 3.85 9.28 9.33
CA GLY A 6 4.15 9.92 8.04
C GLY A 6 3.16 9.61 6.90
N LEU A 7 2.24 8.65 7.08
CA LEU A 7 1.17 8.38 6.13
C LEU A 7 -0.06 9.24 6.41
N ARG A 8 -0.66 9.77 5.33
CA ARG A 8 -1.96 10.47 5.39
C ARG A 8 -3.06 9.43 5.57
N CYS A 9 -3.88 9.62 6.60
CA CYS A 9 -5.02 8.77 6.93
C CYS A 9 -6.33 9.57 6.88
N ALA A 10 -7.28 9.10 6.09
CA ALA A 10 -8.65 9.59 6.09
C ALA A 10 -9.53 8.73 7.01
N VAL A 11 -10.50 9.36 7.68
CA VAL A 11 -11.51 8.66 8.47
C VAL A 11 -12.86 9.16 7.99
N GLU A 12 -13.66 8.24 7.46
CA GLU A 12 -15.02 8.50 7.02
C GLU A 12 -15.98 7.72 7.93
N GLY A 13 -17.10 8.36 8.28
CA GLY A 13 -17.97 7.86 9.32
C GLY A 13 -19.44 8.03 8.99
N LYS A 14 -20.24 6.97 9.20
CA LYS A 14 -21.71 7.04 9.16
C LYS A 14 -22.30 6.38 10.41
N VAL A 15 -23.49 6.81 10.79
CA VAL A 15 -24.24 6.15 11.86
C VAL A 15 -25.10 5.05 11.23
N ALA A 16 -25.26 3.92 11.91
CA ALA A 16 -25.93 2.72 11.41
C ALA A 16 -27.41 2.91 11.00
N ASP A 17 -28.05 4.00 11.44
CA ASP A 17 -29.42 4.38 11.02
C ASP A 17 -29.47 5.07 9.65
N THR A 18 -28.32 5.33 9.04
CA THR A 18 -28.24 5.87 7.68
C THR A 18 -28.52 4.74 6.68
N PRO A 19 -29.41 4.92 5.69
CA PRO A 19 -29.64 3.92 4.66
C PRO A 19 -28.35 3.53 3.95
N ASN A 20 -28.10 2.21 3.82
CA ASN A 20 -26.89 1.66 3.21
C ASN A 20 -25.58 2.23 3.81
N ALA A 21 -25.56 2.53 5.12
CA ALA A 21 -24.43 3.16 5.81
C ALA A 21 -23.08 2.54 5.41
N ASP A 22 -22.99 1.21 5.43
CA ASP A 22 -21.80 0.44 5.06
C ASP A 22 -21.30 0.77 3.65
N LEU A 23 -22.17 0.70 2.64
CA LEU A 23 -21.80 0.92 1.24
C LEU A 23 -21.40 2.37 1.00
N VAL A 24 -22.13 3.31 1.59
CA VAL A 24 -21.87 4.75 1.44
C VAL A 24 -20.53 5.12 2.08
N VAL A 25 -20.30 4.71 3.32
CA VAL A 25 -19.06 5.05 4.02
C VAL A 25 -17.86 4.38 3.37
N LEU A 26 -18.03 3.16 2.86
CA LEU A 26 -16.98 2.44 2.16
C LEU A 26 -16.58 3.15 0.86
N ALA A 27 -17.56 3.55 0.04
CA ALA A 27 -17.30 4.28 -1.19
C ALA A 27 -16.63 5.64 -0.92
N GLN A 28 -17.06 6.34 0.13
CA GLN A 28 -16.45 7.62 0.54
C GLN A 28 -15.00 7.42 1.00
N ALA A 29 -14.73 6.42 1.84
CA ALA A 29 -13.39 6.11 2.30
C ALA A 29 -12.48 5.68 1.14
N LYS A 30 -12.95 4.78 0.27
CA LYS A 30 -12.21 4.32 -0.92
C LYS A 30 -11.87 5.47 -1.86
N SER A 31 -12.81 6.39 -2.11
CA SER A 31 -12.55 7.58 -2.93
C SER A 31 -11.40 8.44 -2.40
N ARG A 32 -11.06 8.41 -1.11
CA ARG A 32 -9.91 9.15 -0.56
C ARG A 32 -8.58 8.54 -0.95
N VAL A 33 -8.54 7.21 -1.03
CA VAL A 33 -7.36 6.47 -1.47
C VAL A 33 -7.20 6.61 -2.98
N ASP A 34 -8.27 6.32 -3.73
CA ASP A 34 -8.27 6.33 -5.20
C ASP A 34 -7.90 7.74 -5.78
N GLN A 35 -8.24 8.81 -5.07
CA GLN A 35 -7.90 10.20 -5.47
C GLN A 35 -6.51 10.66 -4.97
N GLY A 36 -5.75 9.81 -4.30
CA GLY A 36 -4.44 10.15 -3.73
C GLY A 36 -4.49 11.18 -2.59
N VAL A 37 -5.68 11.39 -1.99
CA VAL A 37 -5.87 12.32 -0.85
C VAL A 37 -5.23 11.75 0.41
N ALA A 38 -5.32 10.42 0.60
CA ALA A 38 -4.73 9.70 1.70
C ALA A 38 -4.12 8.38 1.22
N HIS A 39 -3.06 7.91 1.89
CA HIS A 39 -2.48 6.58 1.62
C HIS A 39 -3.32 5.47 2.30
N LEU A 40 -4.01 5.83 3.37
CA LEU A 40 -4.88 4.95 4.15
C LEU A 40 -6.24 5.62 4.34
N ALA A 41 -7.31 4.84 4.28
CA ALA A 41 -8.63 5.30 4.68
C ALA A 41 -9.31 4.31 5.62
N ILE A 42 -10.15 4.83 6.52
CA ILE A 42 -10.95 4.02 7.43
C ILE A 42 -12.41 4.36 7.17
N ALA A 43 -13.19 3.32 6.89
CA ALA A 43 -14.63 3.38 6.88
C ALA A 43 -15.15 2.93 8.26
N VAL A 44 -15.90 3.78 8.95
CA VAL A 44 -16.46 3.48 10.28
C VAL A 44 -17.98 3.62 10.27
N VAL A 45 -18.66 2.61 10.80
CA VAL A 45 -20.09 2.63 11.06
C VAL A 45 -20.30 2.65 12.57
N TYR A 46 -20.76 3.80 13.04
CA TYR A 46 -21.05 4.04 14.45
C TYR A 46 -22.41 3.44 14.84
N PRO A 47 -22.54 2.90 16.06
CA PRO A 47 -23.83 2.50 16.61
C PRO A 47 -24.85 3.65 16.60
N THR A 48 -26.14 3.32 16.44
CA THR A 48 -27.22 4.31 16.34
C THR A 48 -27.30 5.25 17.55
N TYR A 49 -27.05 4.74 18.75
CA TYR A 49 -27.13 5.53 19.99
C TYR A 49 -26.11 6.68 20.04
N ILE A 50 -24.99 6.59 19.31
CA ILE A 50 -23.97 7.65 19.28
C ILE A 50 -24.55 8.98 18.76
N ARG A 51 -25.62 8.94 17.93
CA ARG A 51 -26.28 10.15 17.40
C ARG A 51 -26.90 11.02 18.49
N SER A 52 -27.37 10.43 19.59
CA SER A 52 -28.04 11.14 20.69
C SER A 52 -27.15 11.42 21.89
N VAL A 53 -25.90 10.94 21.88
CA VAL A 53 -24.93 11.19 22.93
C VAL A 53 -24.54 12.67 22.95
N GLN A 54 -24.52 13.27 24.15
CA GLN A 54 -24.03 14.63 24.34
C GLN A 54 -22.56 14.74 23.90
N PHE A 55 -22.22 15.79 23.16
CA PHE A 55 -20.87 15.97 22.61
C PHE A 55 -19.74 15.85 23.65
N SER A 56 -19.98 16.32 24.89
CA SER A 56 -19.02 16.22 26.00
C SER A 56 -18.70 14.78 26.43
N ARG A 57 -19.62 13.84 26.22
CA ARG A 57 -19.47 12.41 26.54
C ARG A 57 -19.06 11.57 25.33
N LEU A 58 -19.15 12.14 24.13
CA LEU A 58 -18.88 11.43 22.87
C LEU A 58 -17.50 10.75 22.84
N PRO A 59 -16.39 11.36 23.31
CA PRO A 59 -15.09 10.69 23.31
C PRO A 59 -15.06 9.44 24.20
N GLN A 60 -15.72 9.51 25.37
CA GLN A 60 -15.82 8.39 26.30
C GLN A 60 -16.67 7.27 25.70
N GLU A 61 -17.85 7.60 25.18
CA GLU A 61 -18.77 6.64 24.57
C GLU A 61 -18.17 5.94 23.35
N LEU A 62 -17.48 6.68 22.47
CA LEU A 62 -16.76 6.12 21.34
C LEU A 62 -15.59 5.23 21.76
N GLY A 63 -14.91 5.57 22.87
CA GLY A 63 -13.83 4.78 23.43
C GLY A 63 -14.28 3.40 23.93
N SER A 64 -15.51 3.30 24.45
CA SER A 64 -16.12 2.05 24.91
C SER A 64 -17.01 1.34 23.89
N ALA A 65 -17.38 2.01 22.79
CA ALA A 65 -18.28 1.46 21.79
C ALA A 65 -17.63 0.32 20.98
N SER A 66 -18.45 -0.67 20.62
CA SER A 66 -18.11 -1.61 19.56
C SER A 66 -18.47 -0.98 18.21
N LEU A 67 -17.45 -0.67 17.42
CA LEU A 67 -17.55 -0.04 16.11
C LEU A 67 -17.42 -1.10 15.03
N LYS A 68 -18.19 -0.96 13.95
CA LYS A 68 -17.96 -1.70 12.71
C LYS A 68 -17.04 -0.86 11.83
N PHE A 69 -15.95 -1.43 11.32
CA PHE A 69 -14.97 -0.67 10.55
C PHE A 69 -14.29 -1.50 9.46
N SER A 70 -13.75 -0.83 8.45
CA SER A 70 -12.88 -1.41 7.43
C SER A 70 -11.71 -0.46 7.21
N VAL A 71 -10.49 -1.00 7.21
CA VAL A 71 -9.28 -0.26 6.79
C VAL A 71 -9.08 -0.52 5.30
N LEU A 72 -8.71 0.53 4.56
CA LEU A 72 -8.55 0.50 3.12
C LEU A 72 -7.18 1.03 2.75
N THR A 73 -6.52 0.28 1.87
CA THR A 73 -5.30 0.64 1.15
C THR A 73 -5.59 0.62 -0.35
N ASP A 74 -4.63 0.99 -1.18
CA ASP A 74 -4.77 0.93 -2.64
C ASP A 74 -4.85 -0.52 -3.17
N ALA A 75 -4.23 -1.46 -2.46
CA ALA A 75 -4.08 -2.86 -2.87
C ALA A 75 -5.19 -3.80 -2.35
N ASP A 76 -5.93 -3.41 -1.29
CA ASP A 76 -6.83 -4.33 -0.58
C ASP A 76 -8.31 -4.20 -0.96
N ASN A 77 -8.98 -5.35 -0.86
CA ASN A 77 -10.44 -5.42 -0.84
C ASN A 77 -10.98 -5.11 0.57
N ALA A 78 -12.11 -4.42 0.61
CA ALA A 78 -12.75 -4.02 1.85
C ALA A 78 -13.14 -5.22 2.74
N THR A 79 -12.48 -5.34 3.89
CA THR A 79 -12.81 -6.36 4.91
C THR A 79 -13.41 -5.67 6.13
N TRP A 80 -14.63 -6.06 6.48
CA TRP A 80 -15.32 -5.50 7.65
C TRP A 80 -14.95 -6.22 8.94
N HIS A 81 -14.56 -5.44 9.93
CA HIS A 81 -14.23 -5.86 11.29
C HIS A 81 -15.20 -5.23 12.28
N HIS A 82 -15.27 -5.81 13.48
CA HIS A 82 -16.00 -5.25 14.62
C HIS A 82 -15.04 -5.18 15.82
N GLY A 83 -15.03 -4.06 16.52
CA GLY A 83 -14.16 -3.89 17.68
C GLY A 83 -14.13 -2.48 18.24
N SER A 84 -13.26 -2.26 19.21
CA SER A 84 -13.05 -0.93 19.80
C SER A 84 -12.13 -0.06 18.94
N VAL A 85 -11.95 1.19 19.34
CA VAL A 85 -10.94 2.09 18.74
C VAL A 85 -9.52 1.48 18.76
N ASN A 86 -9.21 0.66 19.76
CA ASN A 86 -7.90 -0.01 19.83
C ASN A 86 -7.73 -1.04 18.71
N GLU A 87 -8.79 -1.74 18.31
CA GLU A 87 -8.76 -2.68 17.18
C GLU A 87 -8.56 -1.93 15.86
N ILE A 88 -9.18 -0.76 15.69
CA ILE A 88 -8.94 0.12 14.54
C ILE A 88 -7.46 0.52 14.48
N LEU A 89 -6.88 0.94 15.61
CA LEU A 89 -5.47 1.32 15.68
C LEU A 89 -4.54 0.13 15.40
N ALA A 90 -4.90 -1.07 15.85
CA ALA A 90 -4.13 -2.28 15.57
C ALA A 90 -4.15 -2.63 14.08
N GLU A 91 -5.32 -2.54 13.43
CA GLU A 91 -5.46 -2.79 11.99
C GLU A 91 -4.74 -1.73 11.15
N LEU A 92 -4.85 -0.46 11.53
CA LEU A 92 -4.08 0.62 10.89
C LEU A 92 -2.57 0.38 10.94
N ARG A 93 -2.04 -0.08 12.08
CA ARG A 93 -0.62 -0.40 12.23
C ARG A 93 -0.23 -1.56 11.32
N ARG A 94 -1.05 -2.62 11.24
CA ARG A 94 -0.83 -3.74 10.31
C ARG A 94 -0.80 -3.26 8.86
N ALA A 95 -1.80 -2.48 8.44
CA ALA A 95 -1.87 -1.93 7.08
C ALA A 95 -0.67 -1.04 6.76
N HIS A 96 -0.25 -0.19 7.70
CA HIS A 96 0.98 0.61 7.57
C HIS A 96 2.22 -0.27 7.38
N ASP A 97 2.39 -1.31 8.20
CA ASP A 97 3.57 -2.16 8.14
C ASP A 97 3.66 -2.96 6.84
N VAL A 98 2.50 -3.28 6.22
CA VAL A 98 2.43 -3.86 4.87
C VAL A 98 2.88 -2.84 3.82
N ILE A 99 2.31 -1.64 3.81
CA ILE A 99 2.67 -0.58 2.85
C ILE A 99 4.17 -0.27 2.90
N VAL A 100 4.74 -0.10 4.10
CA VAL A 100 6.16 0.20 4.26
C VAL A 100 7.05 -0.94 3.75
N ARG A 101 6.63 -2.21 3.93
CA ARG A 101 7.36 -3.35 3.39
C ARG A 101 7.34 -3.39 1.88
N ASP A 102 6.19 -3.12 1.27
CA ASP A 102 6.04 -3.08 -0.18
C ASP A 102 6.87 -1.95 -0.78
N ASP A 103 6.88 -0.76 -0.18
CA ASP A 103 7.70 0.37 -0.61
C ASP A 103 9.20 0.04 -0.57
N VAL A 104 9.66 -0.60 0.51
CA VAL A 104 11.07 -1.03 0.65
C VAL A 104 11.43 -2.10 -0.40
N LEU A 105 10.51 -3.04 -0.66
CA LEU A 105 10.71 -4.06 -1.68
C LEU A 105 10.82 -3.43 -3.08
N GLN A 106 9.91 -2.51 -3.40
CA GLN A 106 9.92 -1.80 -4.68
C GLN A 106 11.22 -1.02 -4.86
N GLN A 107 11.67 -0.30 -3.82
CA GLN A 107 12.94 0.43 -3.85
C GLN A 107 14.15 -0.50 -4.08
N ALA A 108 14.14 -1.69 -3.48
CA ALA A 108 15.19 -2.68 -3.70
C ALA A 108 15.21 -3.20 -5.15
N VAL A 109 14.04 -3.48 -5.72
CA VAL A 109 13.89 -3.89 -7.12
C VAL A 109 14.36 -2.79 -8.08
N ASP A 110 13.96 -1.55 -7.83
CA ASP A 110 14.37 -0.41 -8.65
C ASP A 110 15.89 -0.22 -8.62
N THR A 111 16.51 -0.35 -7.44
CA THR A 111 17.97 -0.28 -7.28
C THR A 111 18.68 -1.39 -8.06
N LEU A 112 18.17 -2.62 -8.02
CA LEU A 112 18.70 -3.74 -8.79
C LEU A 112 18.60 -3.51 -10.30
N ASN A 113 17.47 -2.98 -10.76
CA ASN A 113 17.25 -2.68 -12.18
C ASN A 113 18.19 -1.57 -12.68
N ILE A 114 18.42 -0.52 -11.88
CA ILE A 114 19.39 0.53 -12.18
C ILE A 114 20.80 -0.06 -12.28
N GLY A 115 21.22 -0.83 -11.27
CA GLY A 115 22.55 -1.46 -11.28
C GLY A 115 22.75 -2.42 -12.45
N LEU A 116 21.73 -3.19 -12.83
CA LEU A 116 21.79 -4.07 -14.00
C LEU A 116 21.90 -3.28 -15.31
N ALA A 117 21.16 -2.18 -15.44
CA ALA A 117 21.22 -1.31 -16.61
C ALA A 117 22.59 -0.62 -16.74
N GLU A 118 23.16 -0.13 -15.63
CA GLU A 118 24.49 0.49 -15.60
C GLU A 118 25.59 -0.51 -15.96
N VAL A 119 25.56 -1.72 -15.38
CA VAL A 119 26.53 -2.78 -15.71
C VAL A 119 26.40 -3.20 -17.17
N SER A 120 25.17 -3.39 -17.67
CA SER A 120 24.93 -3.71 -19.07
C SER A 120 25.47 -2.61 -19.98
N SER A 121 25.22 -1.33 -19.67
CA SER A 121 25.73 -0.20 -20.44
C SER A 121 27.27 -0.13 -20.40
N ALA A 122 27.90 -0.30 -19.25
CA ALA A 122 29.36 -0.25 -19.12
C ALA A 122 30.06 -1.42 -19.84
N LEU A 123 29.42 -2.58 -19.88
CA LEU A 123 29.89 -3.74 -20.63
C LEU A 123 29.76 -3.50 -22.15
N LEU A 124 28.63 -2.97 -22.60
CA LEU A 124 28.40 -2.64 -24.02
C LEU A 124 29.34 -1.55 -24.53
N ASP A 125 29.69 -0.58 -23.69
CA ASP A 125 30.60 0.52 -24.04
C ASP A 125 32.08 0.09 -24.09
N SER A 126 32.39 -1.13 -23.60
CA SER A 126 33.75 -1.70 -23.65
C SER A 126 33.77 -3.04 -24.40
N GLY A 127 33.67 -2.98 -25.73
CA GLY A 127 33.69 -4.17 -26.60
C GLY A 127 34.85 -5.14 -26.33
N ALA A 128 36.04 -4.65 -25.99
CA ALA A 128 37.20 -5.47 -25.64
C ALA A 128 37.06 -6.22 -24.29
N THR A 129 36.27 -5.69 -23.36
CA THR A 129 35.96 -6.34 -22.07
C THR A 129 34.89 -7.41 -22.24
N CYS A 130 33.88 -7.15 -23.07
CA CYS A 130 32.88 -8.15 -23.46
C CYS A 130 33.53 -9.37 -24.14
N ASP A 131 34.45 -9.17 -25.08
CA ASP A 131 35.17 -10.26 -25.74
C ASP A 131 36.02 -11.09 -24.75
N ARG A 132 36.62 -10.46 -23.74
CA ARG A 132 37.34 -11.15 -22.67
C ARG A 132 36.41 -11.93 -21.74
N LEU A 133 35.26 -11.36 -21.39
CA LEU A 133 34.26 -12.01 -20.54
C LEU A 133 33.62 -13.21 -21.23
N ILE A 134 33.30 -13.11 -22.53
CA ILE A 134 32.82 -14.24 -23.35
C ILE A 134 33.86 -15.37 -23.35
N LYS A 135 35.15 -15.03 -23.51
CA LYS A 135 36.24 -16.02 -23.51
C LYS A 135 36.45 -16.69 -22.15
N LEU A 136 36.20 -15.99 -21.04
CA LEU A 136 36.36 -16.51 -19.67
C LEU A 136 35.13 -17.26 -19.15
N LEU A 137 33.92 -16.77 -19.46
CA LEU A 137 32.65 -17.36 -19.02
C LEU A 137 32.14 -18.46 -19.97
N GLY A 138 32.72 -18.59 -21.17
CA GLY A 138 32.39 -19.65 -22.12
C GLY A 138 30.99 -19.55 -22.76
N ILE A 139 30.29 -18.42 -22.57
CA ILE A 139 28.96 -18.17 -23.09
C ILE A 139 29.04 -17.27 -24.33
N GLY A 140 28.83 -17.86 -25.51
CA GLY A 140 28.80 -17.12 -26.79
C GLY A 140 29.89 -17.55 -27.78
N THR A 141 29.80 -18.77 -28.30
CA THR A 141 30.53 -19.12 -29.53
C THR A 141 29.82 -18.47 -30.72
N LYS A 142 30.49 -17.54 -31.40
CA LYS A 142 30.06 -17.05 -32.72
C LYS A 142 29.95 -18.24 -33.68
N GLY A 143 28.75 -18.56 -34.12
CA GLY A 143 28.54 -19.30 -35.35
C GLY A 143 28.92 -18.40 -36.54
N HIS A 144 30.20 -18.36 -36.87
CA HIS A 144 30.68 -17.96 -38.20
C HIS A 144 31.61 -19.07 -38.69
N ALA A 145 31.00 -20.07 -39.31
CA ALA A 145 31.69 -20.87 -40.30
C ALA A 145 31.68 -20.07 -41.61
N GLU A 146 32.71 -19.27 -41.84
CA GLU A 146 33.17 -18.99 -43.20
C GLU A 146 34.29 -19.99 -43.50
N THR A 147 34.17 -20.77 -44.57
CA THR A 147 35.23 -20.97 -45.57
C THR A 147 34.65 -21.69 -46.80
N THR A 148 34.64 -20.96 -47.91
CA THR A 148 34.63 -21.39 -49.30
C THR A 148 35.59 -22.53 -49.62
N VAL A 149 35.10 -23.59 -50.30
CA VAL A 149 35.69 -24.18 -51.53
C VAL A 149 34.56 -24.67 -52.40
#